data_AF-A0A9Q4CMY2-F1
#
_entry.id   AF-A0A9Q4CMY2-F1
#
_cell.length_a   1.000
_cell.length_b   1.000
_cell.length_c   1.000
_cell.angle_alpha   90.00
_cell.angle_beta   90.00
_cell.angle_gamma   90.00
#
_symmetry.space_group_name_H-M   'P 1'
#
loop_
_entity.id
_entity.type
_entity.pdbx_description
1 polymer ?
#
loop_
_entity_poly.entity_id
_entity_poly.type
_entity_poly.pdbx_seq_one_letter_code
_entity_poly.pdbx_strand_id
1 'polypeptide(L)'
;MTEETSDVVYTPSELLDMTVTNKIPDSEIPVLDKSDSSEMLFTECKSIAKTVISNFSHAYPTVIDVDSGTHFKVRIGSINEVFTLECVNDEKRIYRAKYKSGSN
;
A
#
# COMPACT_ATOMS: atom_id res chain seq x y z
N MET A 1 5.72 -8.08 -34.99
CA MET A 1 6.47 -8.28 -33.74
C MET A 1 6.01 -7.21 -32.79
N THR A 2 5.03 -7.53 -31.96
CA THR A 2 4.55 -6.69 -30.87
C THR A 2 4.90 -7.44 -29.60
N GLU A 3 5.83 -6.87 -28.83
CA GLU A 3 6.15 -7.36 -27.49
C GLU A 3 4.89 -7.14 -26.63
N GLU A 4 4.12 -8.21 -26.44
CA GLU A 4 3.13 -8.28 -25.38
C GLU A 4 3.89 -8.28 -24.06
N THR A 5 4.07 -7.10 -23.48
CA THR A 5 4.45 -6.96 -22.08
C THR A 5 3.33 -7.60 -21.27
N SER A 6 3.53 -8.85 -20.89
CA SER A 6 2.69 -9.60 -19.96
C SER A 6 2.44 -8.74 -18.73
N ASP A 7 1.28 -8.08 -18.69
CA ASP A 7 0.81 -7.36 -17.52
C ASP A 7 0.68 -8.36 -16.37
N VAL A 8 1.44 -8.14 -15.31
CA VAL A 8 1.57 -9.11 -14.23
C VAL A 8 0.41 -8.89 -13.26
N VAL A 9 -0.46 -9.90 -13.14
CA VAL A 9 -1.72 -9.81 -12.39
C VAL A 9 -1.61 -10.60 -11.09
N TYR A 10 -1.74 -9.94 -9.94
CA TYR A 10 -1.85 -10.62 -8.65
C TYR A 10 -3.22 -11.29 -8.48
N THR A 11 -3.20 -12.57 -8.14
CA THR A 11 -4.38 -13.37 -7.80
C THR A 11 -4.87 -13.07 -6.37
N PRO A 12 -6.16 -13.31 -6.05
CA PRO A 12 -6.69 -13.19 -4.68
C PRO A 12 -5.89 -13.96 -3.61
N SER A 13 -5.22 -15.05 -4.01
CA SER A 13 -4.40 -15.86 -3.09
C SER A 13 -3.05 -15.21 -2.80
N GLU A 14 -2.41 -14.60 -3.80
CA GLU A 14 -1.17 -13.84 -3.60
C GLU A 14 -1.37 -12.60 -2.72
N LEU A 15 -2.58 -12.02 -2.76
CA LEU A 15 -2.97 -10.88 -1.93
C LEU A 15 -3.25 -11.30 -0.49
N LEU A 16 -3.84 -12.49 -0.30
CA LEU A 16 -3.94 -13.10 1.02
C LEU A 16 -2.54 -13.41 1.58
N ASP A 17 -1.62 -13.91 0.77
CA ASP A 17 -0.24 -14.11 1.18
C ASP A 17 0.47 -12.78 1.50
N MET A 18 0.24 -11.71 0.74
CA MET A 18 0.77 -10.37 1.01
C MET A 18 0.41 -9.82 2.37
N THR A 19 -0.79 -10.18 2.80
CA THR A 19 -1.42 -9.64 3.99
C THR A 19 -1.24 -10.53 5.22
N VAL A 20 -1.20 -11.85 5.03
CA VAL A 20 -1.06 -12.85 6.10
C VAL A 20 0.41 -13.18 6.38
N THR A 21 1.25 -13.25 5.35
CA THR A 21 2.67 -13.65 5.49
C THR A 21 3.64 -12.47 5.55
N ASN A 22 3.13 -11.25 5.37
CA ASN A 22 3.92 -10.02 5.27
C ASN A 22 4.90 -10.00 4.06
N LYS A 23 4.78 -10.93 3.09
CA LYS A 23 5.64 -10.95 1.89
C LYS A 23 5.03 -10.16 0.75
N ILE A 24 5.75 -9.17 0.23
CA ILE A 24 5.43 -8.55 -1.06
C ILE A 24 5.94 -9.52 -2.14
N PRO A 25 5.08 -10.08 -3.02
CA PRO A 25 5.55 -10.71 -4.24
C PRO A 25 6.24 -9.64 -5.09
N ASP A 26 7.45 -9.96 -5.59
CA ASP A 26 8.33 -9.03 -6.32
C ASP A 26 7.76 -8.52 -7.65
N SER A 27 6.54 -8.92 -8.01
CA SER A 27 6.18 -9.03 -9.41
C SER A 27 5.59 -7.77 -10.06
N GLU A 28 5.40 -6.66 -9.33
CA GLU A 28 5.09 -5.32 -9.90
C GLU A 28 5.44 -4.17 -8.93
N ILE A 29 5.80 -3.02 -9.50
CA ILE A 29 6.24 -1.82 -8.78
C ILE A 29 5.01 -0.99 -8.35
N PRO A 30 4.80 -0.71 -7.04
CA PRO A 30 3.74 0.17 -6.58
C PRO A 30 3.81 1.56 -7.22
N VAL A 31 2.67 2.10 -7.65
CA VAL A 31 2.60 3.45 -8.24
C VAL A 31 2.36 4.47 -7.13
N LEU A 32 3.17 5.53 -7.09
CA LEU A 32 2.95 6.66 -6.20
C LEU A 32 1.78 7.51 -6.71
N ASP A 33 0.75 7.65 -5.87
CA ASP A 33 -0.38 8.55 -6.12
C ASP A 33 -0.02 9.97 -5.63
N LYS A 34 0.52 10.77 -6.53
CA LYS A 34 0.92 12.15 -6.23
C LYS A 34 -0.25 13.08 -5.90
N SER A 35 -1.47 12.72 -6.26
CA SER A 35 -2.65 13.54 -5.92
C SER A 35 -2.94 13.52 -4.42
N ASP A 36 -2.50 12.45 -3.76
CA ASP A 36 -2.71 12.21 -2.35
C ASP A 36 -1.43 12.46 -1.53
N SER A 37 -0.33 12.88 -2.16
CA SER A 37 0.88 13.31 -1.46
C SER A 37 0.79 14.77 -1.02
N SER A 38 1.20 15.06 0.21
CA SER A 38 1.15 16.41 0.77
C SER A 38 2.26 16.63 1.79
N GLU A 39 2.81 17.84 1.85
CA GLU A 39 3.62 18.27 2.98
C GLU A 39 2.78 18.22 4.26
N MET A 40 3.29 17.53 5.27
CA MET A 40 2.59 17.29 6.53
C MET A 40 3.59 16.85 7.58
N LEU A 41 3.55 17.46 8.76
CA LEU A 41 4.45 17.10 9.86
C LEU A 41 4.39 15.60 10.13
N PHE A 42 5.55 14.99 10.34
CA PHE A 42 5.67 13.54 10.56
C PHE A 42 4.73 13.04 11.68
N THR A 43 4.64 13.78 12.78
CA THR A 43 3.80 13.43 13.94
C THR A 43 2.30 13.45 13.60
N GLU A 44 1.87 14.42 12.80
CA GLU A 44 0.50 14.52 12.30
C GLU A 44 0.19 13.39 11.33
N CYS A 45 1.07 13.17 10.34
CA CYS A 45 0.95 12.08 9.38
C CYS A 45 0.85 10.73 10.09
N LYS A 46 1.72 10.45 11.06
CA LYS A 46 1.71 9.22 11.86
C LYS A 46 0.42 9.07 12.67
N SER A 47 -0.13 10.16 13.21
CA SER A 47 -1.41 10.15 13.92
C SER A 47 -2.58 9.78 13.00
N ILE A 48 -2.62 10.37 11.80
CA ILE A 48 -3.61 10.03 10.78
C ILE A 48 -3.45 8.57 10.36
N ALA A 49 -2.22 8.12 10.12
CA ALA A 49 -1.95 6.74 9.75
C ALA A 49 -2.45 5.74 10.80
N LYS A 50 -2.24 6.03 12.10
CA LYS A 50 -2.79 5.22 13.20
C LYS A 50 -4.32 5.20 13.22
N THR A 51 -4.96 6.32 12.92
CA THR A 51 -6.42 6.40 12.80
C THR A 51 -6.93 5.54 11.64
N VAL A 52 -6.26 5.62 10.49
CA VAL A 52 -6.53 4.79 9.30
C VAL A 52 -6.38 3.31 9.65
N ILE A 53 -5.29 2.91 10.31
CA ILE A 53 -5.07 1.54 10.79
C ILE A 53 -6.23 1.10 11.69
N SER A 54 -6.62 1.90 12.67
CA SER A 54 -7.72 1.55 13.58
C SER A 54 -9.03 1.32 12.82
N ASN A 55 -9.33 2.17 11.85
CA ASN A 55 -10.57 2.08 11.06
C ASN A 55 -10.60 0.85 10.16
N PHE A 56 -9.45 0.42 9.63
CA PHE A 56 -9.38 -0.67 8.66
C PHE A 56 -8.93 -2.01 9.25
N SER A 57 -8.32 -2.04 10.43
CA SER A 57 -7.73 -3.24 11.05
C SER A 57 -8.69 -4.42 11.21
N HIS A 58 -9.99 -4.16 11.32
CA HIS A 58 -11.03 -5.19 11.43
C HIS A 58 -11.59 -5.65 10.08
N ALA A 59 -11.52 -4.80 9.05
CA ALA A 59 -12.10 -5.06 7.73
C ALA A 59 -11.06 -5.57 6.73
N TYR A 60 -9.81 -5.14 6.90
CA TYR A 60 -8.73 -5.36 5.97
C TYR A 60 -7.45 -5.71 6.72
N PRO A 61 -6.70 -6.70 6.23
CA PRO A 61 -5.39 -6.96 6.78
C PRO A 61 -4.49 -5.73 6.67
N THR A 62 -3.81 -5.44 7.77
CA THR A 62 -2.98 -4.24 7.93
C THR A 62 -1.61 -4.65 8.47
N VAL A 63 -0.57 -4.13 7.84
CA VAL A 63 0.82 -4.42 8.16
C VAL A 63 1.56 -3.11 8.38
N ILE A 64 2.27 -3.02 9.50
CA ILE A 64 3.21 -1.92 9.74
C ILE A 64 4.59 -2.38 9.24
N ASP A 65 5.07 -1.78 8.16
CA ASP A 65 6.38 -2.08 7.56
C ASP A 65 7.52 -1.43 8.34
N VAL A 66 7.31 -0.16 8.70
CA VAL A 66 8.29 0.65 9.41
C VAL A 66 7.56 1.46 10.47
N ASP A 67 8.03 1.39 11.70
CA ASP A 67 7.62 2.31 12.77
C ASP A 67 8.86 2.82 13.50
N SER A 68 9.30 4.00 13.10
CA SER A 68 10.43 4.70 13.72
C SER A 68 10.06 6.13 14.11
N GLY A 69 11.04 6.87 14.64
CA GLY A 69 10.87 8.28 15.03
C GLY A 69 10.77 9.25 13.84
N THR A 70 11.16 8.84 12.63
CA THR A 70 11.25 9.72 11.45
C THR A 70 10.67 9.11 10.18
N HIS A 71 10.33 7.81 10.22
CA HIS A 71 9.74 7.08 9.11
C HIS A 71 8.67 6.14 9.65
N PHE A 72 7.47 6.26 9.13
CA PHE A 72 6.36 5.38 9.40
C PHE A 72 5.77 4.90 8.09
N LYS A 73 5.57 3.59 7.94
CA LYS A 73 5.04 3.01 6.72
C LYS A 73 4.09 1.88 7.07
N VAL A 74 2.90 1.94 6.50
CA VAL A 74 1.85 0.94 6.68
C VAL A 74 1.28 0.53 5.35
N ARG A 75 1.02 -0.77 5.20
CA ARG A 75 0.30 -1.39 4.10
C ARG A 75 -1.06 -1.89 4.57
N ILE A 76 -2.08 -1.65 3.75
CA ILE A 76 -3.46 -2.07 3.99
C ILE A 76 -3.94 -2.77 2.73
N GLY A 77 -4.32 -4.04 2.85
CA GLY A 77 -4.79 -4.86 1.73
C GLY A 77 -6.32 -4.88 1.64
N SER A 78 -6.86 -4.35 0.56
CA SER A 78 -8.29 -4.44 0.21
C SER A 78 -8.54 -5.56 -0.81
N ILE A 79 -9.82 -5.88 -1.03
CA ILE A 79 -10.25 -6.87 -2.04
C ILE A 79 -9.91 -6.47 -3.47
N ASN A 80 -9.57 -5.18 -3.72
CA ASN A 80 -9.34 -4.62 -5.06
C ASN A 80 -8.00 -3.84 -5.22
N GLU A 81 -7.30 -3.55 -4.13
CA GLU A 81 -6.00 -2.85 -4.17
C GLU A 81 -5.22 -3.08 -2.87
N VAL A 82 -3.90 -2.89 -2.93
CA VAL A 82 -3.06 -2.69 -1.73
C VAL A 82 -2.64 -1.23 -1.70
N PHE A 83 -2.98 -0.56 -0.60
CA PHE A 83 -2.60 0.81 -0.34
C PHE A 83 -1.46 0.86 0.68
N THR A 84 -0.47 1.72 0.43
CA THR A 84 0.63 2.00 1.33
C THR A 84 0.61 3.47 1.71
N LEU A 85 0.56 3.78 3.01
CA LEU A 85 0.77 5.12 3.52
C LEU A 85 2.17 5.19 4.13
N GLU A 86 2.96 6.13 3.67
CA GLU A 86 4.32 6.40 4.13
C GLU A 86 4.41 7.84 4.63
N CYS A 87 4.84 8.02 5.87
CA CYS A 87 5.17 9.31 6.48
C CYS A 87 6.68 9.39 6.61
N VAL A 88 7.31 10.28 5.86
CA VAL A 88 8.77 10.45 5.87
C VAL A 88 9.13 11.85 5.45
N ASN A 89 10.14 12.47 6.07
CA ASN A 89 10.63 13.81 5.73
C ASN A 89 9.54 14.90 5.73
N ASP A 90 8.63 14.88 6.71
CA ASP A 90 7.47 15.77 6.78
C ASP A 90 6.61 15.77 5.50
N GLU A 91 6.49 14.60 4.89
CA GLU A 91 5.67 14.36 3.72
C GLU A 91 4.78 13.12 3.97
N LYS A 92 3.49 13.25 3.66
CA LYS A 92 2.58 12.12 3.52
C LYS A 92 2.68 11.63 2.07
N ARG A 93 2.97 10.34 1.88
CA ARG A 93 3.00 9.67 0.58
C ARG A 93 2.06 8.49 0.58
N ILE A 94 1.42 8.29 -0.56
CA ILE A 94 0.48 7.20 -0.76
C ILE A 94 0.89 6.44 -2.01
N TYR A 95 1.15 5.14 -1.85
CA TYR A 95 1.41 4.22 -2.96
C TYR A 95 0.22 3.28 -3.11
N ARG A 96 -0.19 3.03 -4.34
CA ARG A 96 -1.26 2.10 -4.66
C ARG A 96 -0.70 1.02 -5.59
N ALA A 97 -0.83 -0.23 -5.18
CA ALA A 97 -0.77 -1.38 -6.07
C ALA A 97 -2.20 -1.72 -6.45
N LYS A 98 -2.60 -1.38 -7.68
CA LYS A 98 -3.95 -1.64 -8.20
C LYS A 98 -3.98 -3.03 -8.83
N TYR A 99 -5.07 -3.78 -8.64
CA TYR A 99 -5.28 -4.99 -9.44
C TYR A 99 -5.61 -4.59 -10.87
N LYS A 100 -5.11 -5.36 -11.84
CA LYS A 100 -5.75 -5.37 -13.16
C LYS A 100 -7.18 -5.83 -12.95
N SER A 101 -8.17 -5.01 -13.33
CA SER A 101 -9.52 -5.48 -13.55
C SER A 101 -9.39 -6.70 -14.44
N GLY A 102 -9.84 -7.87 -13.98
CA GLY A 102 -9.97 -9.02 -14.85
C GLY A 102 -10.74 -8.56 -16.09
N SER A 103 -10.09 -8.56 -17.25
CA SER A 103 -10.80 -8.43 -18.51
C SER A 103 -11.76 -9.61 -18.55
N ASN A 104 -13.04 -9.31 -18.33
CA ASN A 104 -14.13 -10.22 -18.59
C ASN A 104 -14.32 -10.37 -20.10
#